data_AF-A0A5N7DGQ0-F1
#
_entry.id   AF-A0A5N7DGQ0-F1
#
_cell.length_a   1.000
_cell.length_b   1.000
_cell.length_c   1.000
_cell.angle_alpha   90.00
_cell.angle_beta   90.00
_cell.angle_gamma   90.00
#
_symmetry.space_group_name_H-M   'P 1'
#
loop_
_entity.id
_entity.type
_entity.pdbx_description
1 polymer ?
#
loop_
_entity_poly.entity_id
_entity_poly.type
_entity_poly.pdbx_seq_one_letter_code
_entity_poly.pdbx_strand_id
1 'polypeptide(L)'
;MSSLPSHNPYNTPTLPNFTRYITGHDANGTAIVHSATESTFREYDSGSFRFNVPFTTSQFPAELSGDADLAAHESLIASGKLGLVSPSGTVCRVVDFAPSKSGTKGLMHRTQSLDYGIVLEGSIEMWLDSGEMKLLKKGDIAVQRGTMHEWRNPSEVEWTRMAFILQGTKPVVVGDKVLKEELGNQTEIGPSVSVSNL
;
A
#
# COMPACT_ATOMS: atom_id res chain seq x y z
N MET A 1 10.03 30.99 18.12
CA MET A 1 8.80 30.35 17.60
C MET A 1 9.24 29.05 16.94
N SER A 2 8.83 27.88 17.44
CA SER A 2 9.15 26.62 16.76
C SER A 2 8.37 26.56 15.44
N SER A 3 9.04 26.28 14.34
CA SER A 3 8.37 26.04 13.05
C SER A 3 7.52 24.77 13.17
N LEU A 4 6.25 24.84 12.77
CA LEU A 4 5.38 23.65 12.68
C LEU A 4 5.99 22.58 11.76
N PRO A 5 5.75 21.28 12.03
CA PRO A 5 6.25 20.20 11.17
C PRO A 5 5.69 20.31 9.74
N SER A 6 6.36 19.67 8.78
CA SER A 6 5.90 19.62 7.38
C SER A 6 4.67 18.75 7.20
N HIS A 7 4.56 17.69 8.01
CA HIS A 7 3.44 16.75 8.03
C HIS A 7 2.65 16.89 9.32
N ASN A 8 1.34 16.68 9.19
CA ASN A 8 0.34 16.92 10.21
C ASN A 8 0.56 18.25 10.97
N PRO A 9 0.69 19.40 10.27
CA PRO A 9 1.12 20.67 10.88
C PRO A 9 0.19 21.17 11.99
N TYR A 10 -1.06 20.72 11.99
CA TYR A 10 -2.10 21.10 12.96
C TYR A 10 -2.45 19.98 13.94
N ASN A 11 -1.69 18.88 13.97
CA ASN A 11 -1.95 17.73 14.84
C ASN A 11 -3.39 17.18 14.69
N THR A 12 -3.87 17.11 13.45
CA THR A 12 -5.18 16.54 13.09
C THR A 12 -5.22 15.07 13.56
N PRO A 13 -6.28 14.66 14.28
CA PRO A 13 -6.49 13.27 14.66
C PRO A 13 -6.49 12.35 13.44
N THR A 14 -5.88 11.17 13.58
CA THR A 14 -5.84 10.17 12.51
C THR A 14 -7.23 9.60 12.22
N LEU A 15 -7.41 9.04 11.02
CA LEU A 15 -8.62 8.31 10.66
C LEU A 15 -8.85 7.07 11.56
N PRO A 16 -10.11 6.64 11.77
CA PRO A 16 -10.41 5.48 12.59
C PRO A 16 -9.78 4.21 12.02
N ASN A 17 -9.49 3.25 12.89
CA ASN A 17 -9.09 1.91 12.49
C ASN A 17 -10.24 1.22 11.74
N PHE A 18 -9.90 0.30 10.83
CA PHE A 18 -10.89 -0.56 10.18
C PHE A 18 -10.80 -1.97 10.79
N THR A 19 -11.86 -2.76 10.66
CA THR A 19 -11.85 -4.17 11.06
C THR A 19 -11.64 -5.06 9.85
N ARG A 20 -10.62 -5.91 9.90
CA ARG A 20 -10.39 -7.00 8.94
C ARG A 20 -11.27 -8.19 9.33
N TYR A 21 -12.14 -8.61 8.44
CA TYR A 21 -12.88 -9.87 8.55
C TYR A 21 -12.32 -10.87 7.54
N ILE A 22 -11.86 -12.03 8.02
CA ILE A 22 -11.41 -13.14 7.17
C ILE A 22 -12.53 -14.18 7.15
N THR A 23 -12.84 -14.69 5.97
CA THR A 23 -13.80 -15.78 5.77
C THR A 23 -13.08 -17.10 5.54
N GLY A 24 -13.75 -18.21 5.85
CA GLY A 24 -13.27 -19.56 5.57
C GLY A 24 -14.45 -20.52 5.42
N HIS A 25 -14.19 -21.82 5.59
CA HIS A 25 -15.23 -22.84 5.62
C HIS A 25 -15.11 -23.70 6.88
N ASP A 26 -16.25 -24.15 7.42
CA ASP A 26 -16.27 -25.15 8.49
C ASP A 26 -15.94 -26.58 7.95
N ALA A 27 -15.95 -27.58 8.83
CA ALA A 27 -15.66 -28.97 8.48
C ALA A 27 -16.64 -29.59 7.45
N ASN A 28 -17.81 -28.96 7.23
CA ASN A 28 -18.79 -29.40 6.24
C ASN A 28 -18.66 -28.64 4.91
N GLY A 29 -17.72 -27.70 4.80
CA GLY A 29 -17.59 -26.82 3.64
C GLY A 29 -18.58 -25.65 3.65
N THR A 30 -19.14 -25.28 4.80
CA THR A 30 -20.06 -24.14 4.94
C THR A 30 -19.27 -22.85 5.14
N ALA A 31 -19.59 -21.78 4.40
CA ALA A 31 -18.92 -20.50 4.54
C ALA A 31 -19.15 -19.87 5.93
N ILE A 32 -18.07 -19.40 6.56
CA ILE A 32 -18.08 -18.78 7.90
C ILE A 32 -17.17 -17.54 7.96
N VAL A 33 -17.37 -16.69 8.97
CA VAL A 33 -16.34 -15.72 9.39
C VAL A 33 -15.31 -16.49 10.21
N HIS A 34 -14.10 -16.61 9.69
CA HIS A 34 -12.97 -17.26 10.35
C HIS A 34 -12.40 -16.39 11.47
N SER A 35 -12.19 -15.09 11.21
CA SER A 35 -11.68 -14.16 12.23
C SER A 35 -12.07 -12.71 11.97
N ALA A 36 -12.05 -11.90 13.02
CA ALA A 36 -12.24 -10.46 12.99
C ALA A 36 -11.12 -9.77 13.80
N THR A 37 -10.43 -8.80 13.22
CA THR A 37 -9.30 -8.12 13.87
C THR A 37 -9.32 -6.64 13.52
N GLU A 38 -9.29 -5.77 14.54
CA GLU A 38 -9.12 -4.33 14.32
C GLU A 38 -7.70 -4.04 13.82
N SER A 39 -7.59 -3.19 12.80
CA SER A 39 -6.32 -2.85 12.17
C SER A 39 -5.42 -2.08 13.13
N THR A 40 -4.12 -2.40 13.14
CA THR A 40 -3.11 -1.54 13.76
C THR A 40 -2.26 -0.89 12.68
N PHE A 41 -2.27 0.44 12.61
CA PHE A 41 -1.44 1.19 11.68
C PHE A 41 -0.07 1.46 12.27
N ARG A 42 0.97 1.35 11.43
CA ARG A 42 2.33 1.77 11.77
C ARG A 42 2.67 3.06 11.03
N GLU A 43 3.29 4.00 11.72
CA GLU A 43 3.78 5.26 11.16
C GLU A 43 5.13 5.09 10.47
N TYR A 44 5.35 5.87 9.42
CA TYR A 44 6.54 5.87 8.59
C TYR A 44 6.93 7.29 8.20
N ASP A 45 8.19 7.47 7.81
CA ASP A 45 8.73 8.71 7.25
C ASP A 45 8.37 9.93 8.12
N SER A 46 8.71 9.81 9.41
CA SER A 46 8.44 10.83 10.43
C SER A 46 6.97 11.27 10.51
N GLY A 47 6.04 10.36 10.25
CA GLY A 47 4.59 10.60 10.32
C GLY A 47 3.98 11.18 9.04
N SER A 48 4.69 11.14 7.90
CA SER A 48 4.13 11.57 6.60
C SER A 48 3.01 10.66 6.11
N PHE A 49 3.08 9.38 6.46
CA PHE A 49 2.01 8.42 6.27
C PHE A 49 2.08 7.31 7.33
N ARG A 50 0.98 6.57 7.43
CA ARG A 50 0.91 5.33 8.19
C ARG A 50 0.19 4.28 7.37
N PHE A 51 0.51 3.01 7.56
CA PHE A 51 -0.22 1.95 6.86
C PHE A 51 -0.44 0.69 7.69
N ASN A 52 -1.40 -0.11 7.24
CA ASN A 52 -1.64 -1.48 7.65
C ASN A 52 -1.69 -2.37 6.39
N VAL A 53 -1.34 -3.64 6.53
CA VAL A 53 -1.45 -4.64 5.47
C VAL A 53 -2.51 -5.65 5.89
N PRO A 54 -3.76 -5.51 5.43
CA PRO A 54 -4.82 -6.44 5.80
C PRO A 54 -4.54 -7.87 5.36
N PHE A 55 -3.94 -8.07 4.19
CA PHE A 55 -3.76 -9.42 3.66
C PHE A 55 -2.70 -9.49 2.58
N THR A 56 -2.09 -10.66 2.41
CA THR A 56 -1.13 -10.96 1.36
C THR A 56 -1.32 -12.37 0.85
N THR A 57 -1.02 -12.62 -0.42
CA THR A 57 -0.84 -13.98 -0.94
C THR A 57 0.60 -14.18 -1.38
N SER A 58 1.09 -15.42 -1.25
CA SER A 58 2.45 -15.81 -1.65
C SER A 58 2.52 -16.34 -3.08
N GLN A 59 1.38 -16.66 -3.70
CA GLN A 59 1.27 -17.25 -5.02
C GLN A 59 -0.02 -16.85 -5.75
N PHE A 60 -0.01 -17.01 -7.07
CA PHE A 60 -1.15 -16.77 -7.94
C PHE A 60 -1.24 -17.90 -8.99
N PRO A 61 -2.36 -18.65 -9.06
CA PRO A 61 -3.54 -18.54 -8.21
C PRO A 61 -3.26 -18.81 -6.72
N ALA A 62 -4.02 -18.18 -5.82
CA ALA A 62 -3.88 -18.37 -4.38
C ALA A 62 -4.29 -19.80 -3.96
N GLU A 63 -3.60 -20.38 -2.98
CA GLU A 63 -3.97 -21.65 -2.35
C GLU A 63 -4.72 -21.37 -1.05
N LEU A 64 -6.02 -21.67 -1.01
CA LEU A 64 -6.89 -21.43 0.14
C LEU A 64 -7.19 -22.70 0.94
N SER A 65 -6.80 -23.88 0.44
CA SER A 65 -7.09 -25.15 1.08
C SER A 65 -6.30 -25.29 2.38
N GLY A 66 -6.98 -25.68 3.45
CA GLY A 66 -6.35 -25.82 4.76
C GLY A 66 -5.78 -24.50 5.28
N ASP A 67 -6.33 -23.36 4.86
CA ASP A 67 -5.92 -22.02 5.27
C ASP A 67 -4.42 -21.73 5.00
N ALA A 68 -3.87 -22.32 3.93
CA ALA A 68 -2.46 -22.20 3.58
C ALA A 68 -2.02 -20.75 3.33
N ASP A 69 -2.87 -19.94 2.70
CA ASP A 69 -2.66 -18.51 2.50
C ASP A 69 -2.70 -17.72 3.81
N LEU A 70 -3.61 -18.07 4.74
CA LEU A 70 -3.66 -17.45 6.07
C LEU A 70 -2.35 -17.70 6.83
N ALA A 71 -1.87 -18.95 6.85
CA ALA A 71 -0.61 -19.31 7.49
C ALA A 71 0.58 -18.59 6.86
N ALA A 72 0.63 -18.52 5.52
CA ALA A 72 1.67 -17.79 4.79
C ALA A 72 1.64 -16.29 5.08
N HIS A 73 0.45 -15.68 5.14
CA HIS A 73 0.27 -14.27 5.48
C HIS A 73 0.76 -13.96 6.89
N GLU A 74 0.28 -14.69 7.90
CA GLU A 74 0.66 -14.43 9.30
C GLU A 74 2.16 -14.65 9.53
N SER A 75 2.77 -15.66 8.89
CA SER A 75 4.22 -15.88 8.91
C SER A 75 4.99 -14.69 8.30
N LEU A 76 4.52 -14.17 7.16
CA LEU A 76 5.14 -13.03 6.50
C LEU A 76 5.05 -11.75 7.35
N ILE A 77 3.89 -11.46 7.93
CA ILE A 77 3.71 -10.31 8.82
C ILE A 77 4.60 -10.43 10.06
N ALA A 78 4.60 -11.60 10.72
CA ALA A 78 5.42 -11.85 11.90
C ALA A 78 6.93 -11.74 11.63
N SER A 79 7.37 -12.06 10.41
CA SER A 79 8.78 -11.95 10.03
C SER A 79 9.29 -10.50 10.00
N GLY A 80 8.39 -9.52 9.84
CA GLY A 80 8.74 -8.11 9.65
C GLY A 80 9.46 -7.80 8.32
N LYS A 81 9.58 -8.79 7.41
CA LYS A 81 10.32 -8.68 6.14
C LYS A 81 9.43 -8.36 4.94
N LEU A 82 8.20 -7.89 5.17
CA LEU A 82 7.28 -7.55 4.09
C LEU A 82 7.84 -6.38 3.26
N GLY A 83 8.12 -6.65 1.99
CA GLY A 83 8.43 -5.63 0.98
C GLY A 83 7.20 -4.89 0.46
N LEU A 84 7.36 -4.14 -0.64
CA LEU A 84 6.23 -3.50 -1.31
C LEU A 84 5.37 -4.53 -2.08
N VAL A 85 5.99 -5.38 -2.88
CA VAL A 85 5.32 -6.36 -3.74
C VAL A 85 5.73 -7.79 -3.37
N SER A 86 4.75 -8.70 -3.42
CA SER A 86 4.97 -10.15 -3.46
C SER A 86 5.02 -10.58 -4.94
N PRO A 87 6.18 -10.99 -5.50
CA PRO A 87 6.31 -11.23 -6.94
C PRO A 87 5.36 -12.27 -7.51
N SER A 88 5.04 -13.27 -6.69
CA SER A 88 4.20 -14.39 -7.09
C SER A 88 2.76 -14.25 -6.62
N GLY A 89 2.43 -13.26 -5.79
CA GLY A 89 1.09 -13.09 -5.23
C GLY A 89 0.62 -11.65 -5.23
N THR A 90 -0.11 -11.30 -4.18
CA THR A 90 -0.74 -10.00 -4.00
C THR A 90 -0.45 -9.42 -2.63
N VAL A 91 -0.47 -8.09 -2.54
CA VAL A 91 -0.42 -7.35 -1.27
C VAL A 91 -1.60 -6.40 -1.25
N CYS A 92 -2.47 -6.53 -0.25
CA CYS A 92 -3.47 -5.52 0.07
C CYS A 92 -2.88 -4.60 1.15
N ARG A 93 -2.86 -3.29 0.91
CA ARG A 93 -2.32 -2.30 1.84
C ARG A 93 -3.29 -1.13 1.97
N VAL A 94 -3.53 -0.68 3.20
CA VAL A 94 -4.31 0.53 3.48
C VAL A 94 -3.37 1.58 4.02
N VAL A 95 -3.30 2.72 3.34
CA VAL A 95 -2.37 3.83 3.66
C VAL A 95 -3.18 5.06 4.01
N ASP A 96 -2.86 5.66 5.16
CA ASP A 96 -3.32 6.99 5.54
C ASP A 96 -2.18 7.97 5.28
N PHE A 97 -2.40 8.93 4.40
CA PHE A 97 -1.48 10.03 4.11
C PHE A 97 -1.81 11.21 5.03
N ALA A 98 -0.83 11.67 5.79
CA ALA A 98 -1.00 12.78 6.72
C ALA A 98 -1.34 14.08 5.95
N PRO A 99 -2.08 15.00 6.57
CA PRO A 99 -2.15 16.35 6.05
C PRO A 99 -0.74 16.93 5.91
N SER A 100 -0.46 17.69 4.86
CA SER A 100 0.88 18.19 4.62
C SER A 100 0.86 19.63 4.14
N LYS A 101 1.89 20.41 4.49
CA LYS A 101 2.03 21.78 3.96
C LYS A 101 2.07 21.74 2.44
N SER A 102 1.46 22.73 1.80
CA SER A 102 1.49 22.86 0.34
C SER A 102 2.93 22.77 -0.22
N GLY A 103 3.11 22.00 -1.29
CA GLY A 103 4.40 21.77 -1.93
C GLY A 103 5.26 20.70 -1.27
N THR A 104 4.80 20.07 -0.18
CA THR A 104 5.43 18.88 0.39
C THR A 104 5.41 17.75 -0.64
N LYS A 105 6.58 17.19 -0.93
CA LYS A 105 6.72 16.00 -1.78
C LYS A 105 6.55 14.75 -0.93
N GLY A 106 5.80 13.78 -1.44
CA GLY A 106 5.87 12.38 -1.05
C GLY A 106 7.03 11.64 -1.74
N LEU A 107 6.89 10.32 -1.80
CA LEU A 107 7.94 9.40 -2.25
C LEU A 107 7.72 8.97 -3.71
N MET A 108 8.54 9.52 -4.61
CA MET A 108 8.55 9.10 -6.01
C MET A 108 9.23 7.73 -6.16
N HIS A 109 8.48 6.74 -6.64
CA HIS A 109 8.96 5.36 -6.78
C HIS A 109 8.25 4.58 -7.90
N ARG A 110 8.83 3.46 -8.30
CA ARG A 110 8.30 2.47 -9.24
C ARG A 110 8.51 1.08 -8.67
N THR A 111 7.48 0.26 -8.70
CA THR A 111 7.50 -1.16 -8.35
C THR A 111 7.25 -2.02 -9.60
N GLN A 112 7.70 -3.27 -9.58
CA GLN A 112 7.35 -4.25 -10.62
C GLN A 112 5.97 -4.87 -10.36
N SER A 113 4.94 -4.03 -10.36
CA SER A 113 3.57 -4.44 -10.06
C SER A 113 2.52 -3.74 -10.91
N LEU A 114 1.34 -4.36 -10.93
CA LEU A 114 0.08 -3.73 -11.31
C LEU A 114 -0.64 -3.41 -10.00
N ASP A 115 -0.95 -2.14 -9.79
CA ASP A 115 -1.61 -1.69 -8.56
C ASP A 115 -2.98 -1.10 -8.86
N TYR A 116 -3.96 -1.47 -8.05
CA TYR A 116 -5.24 -0.80 -7.96
C TYR A 116 -5.25 0.10 -6.74
N GLY A 117 -5.08 1.41 -6.94
CA GLY A 117 -5.12 2.43 -5.89
C GLY A 117 -6.51 3.04 -5.79
N ILE A 118 -7.20 2.83 -4.69
CA ILE A 118 -8.59 3.24 -4.49
C ILE A 118 -8.65 4.29 -3.39
N VAL A 119 -9.24 5.45 -3.69
CA VAL A 119 -9.41 6.51 -2.68
C VAL A 119 -10.63 6.17 -1.81
N LEU A 120 -10.40 5.85 -0.54
CA LEU A 120 -11.45 5.50 0.42
C LEU A 120 -11.98 6.72 1.18
N GLU A 121 -11.11 7.68 1.49
CA GLU A 121 -11.44 8.90 2.22
C GLU A 121 -10.56 10.07 1.75
N GLY A 122 -11.11 11.28 1.69
CA GLY A 122 -10.39 12.47 1.25
C GLY A 122 -10.13 12.52 -0.27
N SER A 123 -8.97 13.09 -0.63
CA SER A 123 -8.51 13.23 -2.01
C SER A 123 -6.99 13.16 -2.06
N ILE A 124 -6.44 12.62 -3.14
CA ILE A 124 -4.99 12.42 -3.30
C ILE A 124 -4.54 12.96 -4.65
N GLU A 125 -3.37 13.58 -4.70
CA GLU A 125 -2.70 13.88 -5.96
C GLU A 125 -1.82 12.69 -6.35
N MET A 126 -2.05 12.18 -7.56
CA MET A 126 -1.15 11.25 -8.23
C MET A 126 -0.21 12.04 -9.13
N TRP A 127 1.08 12.00 -8.81
CA TRP A 127 2.13 12.61 -9.62
C TRP A 127 2.91 11.54 -10.38
N LEU A 128 3.21 11.81 -11.65
CA LEU A 128 4.07 10.96 -12.48
C LEU A 128 5.42 11.65 -12.74
N ASP A 129 6.43 10.87 -13.14
CA ASP A 129 7.77 11.38 -13.48
C ASP A 129 7.81 12.29 -14.71
N SER A 130 6.76 12.26 -15.54
CA SER A 130 6.54 13.24 -16.62
C SER A 130 6.19 14.65 -16.13
N GLY A 131 5.88 14.81 -14.84
CA GLY A 131 5.34 16.04 -14.26
C GLY A 131 3.82 16.14 -14.36
N GLU A 132 3.14 15.17 -14.98
CA GLU A 132 1.68 15.10 -14.97
C GLU A 132 1.18 14.86 -13.54
N MET A 133 0.12 15.61 -13.18
CA MET A 133 -0.58 15.47 -11.91
C MET A 133 -2.07 15.23 -12.16
N LYS A 134 -2.64 14.27 -11.44
CA LYS A 134 -4.08 14.06 -11.38
C LYS A 134 -4.56 14.05 -9.93
N LEU A 135 -5.51 14.94 -9.62
CA LEU A 135 -6.26 14.87 -8.38
C LEU A 135 -7.33 13.78 -8.49
N LEU A 136 -7.26 12.80 -7.60
CA LEU A 136 -8.25 11.74 -7.42
C LEU A 136 -9.05 12.01 -6.15
N LYS A 137 -10.36 11.79 -6.21
CA LYS A 137 -11.31 12.00 -5.11
C LYS A 137 -11.80 10.66 -4.58
N LYS A 138 -12.41 10.67 -3.39
CA LYS A 138 -13.10 9.50 -2.83
C LYS A 138 -13.95 8.77 -3.88
N GLY A 139 -13.70 7.48 -4.02
CA GLY A 139 -14.32 6.59 -5.02
C GLY A 139 -13.56 6.45 -6.33
N ASP A 140 -12.61 7.34 -6.64
CA ASP A 140 -11.75 7.20 -7.81
C ASP A 140 -10.75 6.06 -7.64
N ILE A 141 -10.39 5.45 -8.76
CA ILE A 141 -9.47 4.31 -8.84
C ILE A 141 -8.35 4.63 -9.83
N ALA A 142 -7.11 4.56 -9.37
CA ALA A 142 -5.92 4.53 -10.20
C ALA A 142 -5.57 3.09 -10.57
N VAL A 143 -5.32 2.85 -11.85
CA VAL A 143 -4.75 1.59 -12.36
C VAL A 143 -3.29 1.85 -12.71
N GLN A 144 -2.40 1.56 -11.76
CA GLN A 144 -0.98 1.88 -11.85
C GLN A 144 -0.22 0.74 -12.51
N ARG A 145 0.33 0.98 -13.71
CA ARG A 145 0.89 -0.06 -14.58
C ARG A 145 2.42 -0.07 -14.56
N GLY A 146 3.03 -0.25 -13.39
CA GLY A 146 4.49 -0.22 -13.22
C GLY A 146 5.11 1.13 -13.58
N THR A 147 4.39 2.23 -13.33
CA THR A 147 4.80 3.61 -13.62
C THR A 147 5.50 4.25 -12.43
N MET A 148 6.46 5.14 -12.69
CA MET A 148 7.08 5.96 -11.64
C MET A 148 6.05 6.96 -11.12
N HIS A 149 5.84 6.99 -9.82
CA HIS A 149 4.77 7.80 -9.25
C HIS A 149 4.96 8.17 -7.78
N GLU A 150 4.16 9.13 -7.36
CA GLU A 150 4.16 9.68 -6.03
C GLU A 150 2.73 10.08 -5.63
N TRP A 151 2.38 9.84 -4.36
CA TRP A 151 1.09 10.20 -3.79
C TRP A 151 1.27 11.37 -2.83
N ARG A 152 0.51 12.45 -3.01
CA ARG A 152 0.53 13.61 -2.12
C ARG A 152 -0.86 13.89 -1.59
N ASN A 153 -0.98 14.08 -0.28
CA ASN A 153 -2.19 14.61 0.31
C ASN A 153 -2.21 16.14 0.14
N PRO A 154 -3.11 16.71 -0.69
CA PRO A 154 -3.16 18.14 -0.93
C PRO A 154 -3.74 18.92 0.25
N SER A 155 -4.37 18.25 1.22
CA SER A 155 -4.95 18.89 2.39
C SER A 155 -3.90 19.18 3.45
N GLU A 156 -3.94 20.38 4.03
CA GLU A 156 -3.12 20.73 5.19
C GLU A 156 -3.78 20.33 6.52
N VAL A 157 -5.07 19.98 6.50
CA VAL A 157 -5.89 19.76 7.71
C VAL A 157 -6.59 18.40 7.78
N GLU A 158 -6.73 17.67 6.68
CA GLU A 158 -7.45 16.39 6.62
C GLU A 158 -6.53 15.25 6.19
N TRP A 159 -6.71 14.08 6.80
CA TRP A 159 -6.05 12.84 6.38
C TRP A 159 -6.75 12.25 5.14
N THR A 160 -5.98 11.60 4.28
CA THR A 160 -6.49 10.90 3.10
C THR A 160 -6.19 9.40 3.22
N ARG A 161 -7.18 8.53 2.98
CA ARG A 161 -7.01 7.07 3.01
C ARG A 161 -7.11 6.46 1.63
N MET A 162 -6.16 5.60 1.31
CA MET A 162 -6.19 4.76 0.11
C MET A 162 -6.08 3.28 0.46
N ALA A 163 -6.74 2.43 -0.33
CA ALA A 163 -6.43 1.01 -0.42
C ALA A 163 -5.64 0.74 -1.70
N PHE A 164 -4.57 -0.02 -1.59
CA PHE A 164 -3.74 -0.49 -2.70
C PHE A 164 -3.79 -2.00 -2.76
N ILE A 165 -4.09 -2.54 -3.94
CA ILE A 165 -3.97 -3.97 -4.23
C ILE A 165 -2.85 -4.10 -5.25
N LEU A 166 -1.69 -4.56 -4.80
CA LEU A 166 -0.50 -4.73 -5.62
C LEU A 166 -0.41 -6.18 -6.06
N GLN A 167 -0.29 -6.40 -7.36
CA GLN A 167 -0.07 -7.72 -7.96
C GLN A 167 1.29 -7.75 -8.64
N GLY A 168 2.10 -8.77 -8.34
CA GLY A 168 3.36 -9.00 -9.04
C GLY A 168 3.17 -9.13 -10.56
N THR A 169 4.07 -8.55 -11.34
CA THR A 169 4.00 -8.58 -12.81
C THR A 169 5.26 -9.15 -13.44
N LYS A 170 5.15 -9.55 -14.71
CA LYS A 170 6.33 -9.74 -15.57
C LYS A 170 7.07 -8.39 -15.71
N PRO A 171 8.38 -8.38 -15.98
CA PRO A 171 9.11 -7.14 -16.21
C PRO A 171 8.45 -6.27 -17.30
N VAL A 172 8.37 -4.96 -17.06
CA VAL A 172 7.85 -4.00 -18.03
C VAL A 172 8.96 -3.65 -19.01
N VAL A 173 8.68 -3.79 -20.31
CA VAL A 173 9.63 -3.52 -21.40
C VAL A 173 9.06 -2.46 -22.34
N VAL A 174 9.81 -1.40 -22.59
CA VAL A 174 9.47 -0.31 -23.51
C VAL A 174 10.61 -0.16 -24.53
N GLY A 175 10.36 -0.55 -25.78
CA GLY A 175 11.42 -0.73 -26.77
C GLY A 175 12.43 -1.78 -26.27
N ASP A 176 13.71 -1.43 -26.24
CA ASP A 176 14.78 -2.31 -25.72
C ASP A 176 15.06 -2.11 -24.22
N LYS A 177 14.30 -1.25 -23.53
CA LYS A 177 14.53 -0.90 -22.13
C LYS A 177 13.63 -1.70 -21.20
N VAL A 178 14.24 -2.46 -20.29
CA VAL A 178 13.56 -3.05 -19.13
C VAL A 178 13.45 -1.99 -18.03
N LEU A 179 12.23 -1.67 -17.60
CA LEU A 179 11.99 -0.76 -16.48
C LEU A 179 12.12 -1.53 -15.17
N LYS A 180 13.06 -1.10 -14.31
CA LYS A 180 13.35 -1.73 -13.03
C LYS A 180 12.55 -1.08 -11.89
N GLU A 181 12.50 -1.78 -10.77
CA GLU A 181 12.09 -1.20 -9.49
C GLU A 181 13.05 -0.07 -9.10
N GLU A 182 12.48 1.04 -8.65
CA GLU A 182 13.18 2.27 -8.25
C GLU A 182 12.44 2.85 -7.04
N LEU A 183 13.00 2.71 -5.82
CA LEU A 183 12.31 3.07 -4.57
C LEU A 183 12.64 4.48 -4.06
N GLY A 184 13.34 5.27 -4.89
CA GLY A 184 13.84 6.58 -4.50
C GLY A 184 14.77 6.49 -3.29
N ASN A 185 14.68 7.47 -2.39
CA ASN A 185 15.52 7.57 -1.20
C ASN A 185 14.90 6.91 0.04
N GLN A 186 13.82 6.14 -0.12
CA GLN A 186 13.09 5.59 1.02
C GLN A 186 13.77 4.32 1.56
N THR A 187 14.01 4.28 2.87
CA THR A 187 14.74 3.19 3.54
C THR A 187 13.90 2.40 4.55
N GLU A 188 12.70 2.88 4.90
CA GLU A 188 11.87 2.29 5.96
C GLU A 188 10.95 1.16 5.48
N ILE A 189 10.64 1.07 4.18
CA ILE A 189 9.94 -0.06 3.57
C ILE A 189 10.97 -0.81 2.71
N GLY A 190 11.09 -2.11 2.94
CA GLY A 190 12.02 -2.95 2.19
C GLY A 190 11.62 -3.06 0.72
N PRO A 191 12.59 -3.40 -0.17
CA PRO A 191 12.30 -3.63 -1.57
C PRO A 191 11.32 -4.78 -1.76
N SER A 192 10.76 -4.90 -2.97
CA SER A 192 9.92 -6.07 -3.30
C SER A 192 10.71 -7.34 -3.03
N VAL A 193 10.06 -8.34 -2.40
CA VAL A 193 10.72 -9.59 -2.02
C VAL A 193 11.24 -10.24 -3.30
N SER A 194 12.51 -10.61 -3.40
CA SER A 194 12.99 -11.32 -4.60
C SER A 194 12.60 -12.79 -4.55
N VAL A 195 12.37 -13.40 -5.73
CA VAL A 195 12.13 -14.85 -5.86
C VAL A 195 13.31 -15.68 -5.32
N SER A 196 14.51 -15.09 -5.21
CA SER A 196 15.71 -15.75 -4.69
C SER A 196 15.77 -15.85 -3.15
N ASN A 197 14.82 -15.26 -2.43
CA ASN A 197 14.82 -15.18 -0.96
C ASN A 197 13.57 -15.85 -0.33
N LEU A 198 12.88 -16.71 -1.08
CA LEU A 198 11.85 -17.63 -0.58
C LEU A 198 12.39 -19.06 -0.54
#